data_AF-A0A3D3ZE03-F1
#
_entry.id   AF-A0A3D3ZE03-F1
#
_cell.length_a   1.000
_cell.length_b   1.000
_cell.length_c   1.000
_cell.angle_alpha   90.00
_cell.angle_beta   90.00
_cell.angle_gamma   90.00
#
_symmetry.space_group_name_H-M   'P 1'
#
loop_
_entity.id
_entity.type
_entity.pdbx_description
1 polymer ?
#
loop_
_entity_poly.entity_id
_entity_poly.type
_entity_poly.pdbx_seq_one_letter_code
_entity_poly.pdbx_strand_id
1 'polypeptide(L)'
;QNRHAVNGVIVEDIDSCMIKFAKCCTPVPGDPIVGFITKGFGVSIHRADCPNAQSREDPRQAARWVRVRWATQEEQPFETTLELDCITRDGLILDVAMALSTARVRVKEMNGKDLPGGRSAITIRFEVKDVAELESVRTKLLNIRDVVGSRRGQN
;
A
#
# COMPACT_ATOMS: atom_id res chain seq x y z
N GLN A 1 -9.58 15.56 23.82
CA GLN A 1 -8.15 15.24 24.07
C GLN A 1 -7.42 15.27 22.74
N ASN A 2 -6.36 16.08 22.64
CA ASN A 2 -5.54 16.21 21.44
C ASN A 2 -4.76 14.90 21.24
N ARG A 3 -5.35 13.95 20.50
CA ARG A 3 -4.65 12.73 20.09
C ARG A 3 -3.62 13.15 19.02
N HIS A 4 -2.33 13.11 19.37
CA HIS A 4 -1.25 13.46 18.45
C HIS A 4 -1.19 12.45 17.30
N ALA A 5 -1.36 12.92 16.07
CA ALA A 5 -1.09 12.12 14.87
C ALA A 5 0.41 11.96 14.69
N VAL A 6 0.85 10.74 14.41
CA VAL A 6 2.24 10.43 14.03
C VAL A 6 2.18 9.77 12.66
N ASN A 7 2.77 10.41 11.64
CA ASN A 7 2.74 9.92 10.26
C ASN A 7 1.34 9.49 9.76
N GLY A 8 0.31 10.22 10.16
CA GLY A 8 -1.03 10.12 9.60
C GLY A 8 -1.91 9.14 10.31
N VAL A 9 -1.40 8.57 11.40
CA VAL A 9 -2.10 7.58 12.18
C VAL A 9 -2.19 8.06 13.62
N ILE A 10 -3.37 7.84 14.18
CA ILE A 10 -3.68 8.02 15.59
C ILE A 10 -3.84 6.64 16.19
N VAL A 11 -2.98 6.32 17.16
CA VAL A 11 -3.08 5.10 17.97
C VAL A 11 -3.96 5.40 19.17
N GLU A 12 -4.97 4.54 19.40
CA GLU A 12 -5.83 4.72 20.55
C GLU A 12 -5.10 4.32 21.83
N ASP A 13 -5.29 5.13 22.88
CA ASP A 13 -4.90 4.83 24.26
C ASP A 13 -3.38 4.70 24.50
N ILE A 14 -2.57 5.14 23.53
CA ILE A 14 -1.11 5.25 23.63
C ILE A 14 -0.68 6.66 23.18
N ASP A 15 -0.26 7.48 24.14
CA ASP A 15 0.30 8.79 23.85
C ASP A 15 1.77 8.65 23.41
N SER A 16 2.05 9.05 22.17
CA SER A 16 3.37 9.03 21.51
C SER A 16 4.04 7.65 21.44
N CYS A 17 3.93 6.99 20.29
CA CYS A 17 4.71 5.81 19.96
C CYS A 17 5.31 5.92 18.56
N MET A 18 6.38 5.18 18.30
CA MET A 18 6.97 5.10 16.96
C MET A 18 6.01 4.32 16.05
N ILE A 19 5.58 4.94 14.95
CA ILE A 19 4.71 4.31 13.96
C ILE A 19 5.53 3.93 12.72
N LYS A 20 5.35 2.68 12.27
CA LYS A 20 5.95 2.17 11.04
C LYS A 20 4.89 1.49 10.18
N PHE A 21 4.79 1.88 8.92
CA PHE A 21 3.91 1.20 7.97
C PHE A 21 4.51 -0.13 7.52
N ALA A 22 3.67 -1.16 7.49
CA ALA A 22 4.07 -2.50 7.10
C ALA A 22 4.31 -2.56 5.59
N LYS A 23 5.50 -3.03 5.21
CA LYS A 23 5.88 -3.22 3.81
C LYS A 23 5.06 -4.30 3.10
N CYS A 24 4.49 -5.26 3.83
CA CYS A 24 3.76 -6.37 3.24
C CYS A 24 2.35 -6.04 2.71
N CYS A 25 1.80 -4.87 3.02
CA CYS A 25 0.47 -4.46 2.55
C CYS A 25 0.34 -2.97 2.22
N THR A 26 1.40 -2.19 2.45
CA THR A 26 1.55 -0.79 2.00
C THR A 26 0.31 0.08 2.25
N PRO A 27 -0.21 0.15 3.50
CA PRO A 27 -1.46 0.86 3.79
C PRO A 27 -1.37 2.35 3.44
N VAL A 28 -2.47 2.89 2.90
CA VAL A 28 -2.62 4.32 2.56
C VAL A 28 -3.93 4.88 3.13
N PRO A 29 -4.06 6.21 3.32
CA PRO A 29 -5.27 6.82 3.87
C PRO A 29 -6.55 6.36 3.18
N GLY A 30 -7.51 5.88 3.98
CA GLY A 30 -8.75 5.26 3.51
C GLY A 30 -8.77 3.74 3.62
N ASP A 31 -7.61 3.08 3.69
CA ASP A 31 -7.54 1.65 3.98
C ASP A 31 -8.04 1.36 5.41
N PRO A 32 -8.84 0.31 5.64
CA PRO A 32 -9.05 -0.20 7.00
C PRO A 32 -7.71 -0.66 7.58
N ILE A 33 -7.31 -0.15 8.75
CA ILE A 33 -5.99 -0.41 9.34
C ILE A 33 -6.07 -0.99 10.75
N VAL A 34 -5.02 -1.73 11.13
CA VAL A 34 -4.79 -2.32 12.46
C VAL A 34 -3.35 -2.05 12.90
N GLY A 35 -3.14 -1.86 14.19
CA GLY A 35 -1.82 -1.65 14.78
C GLY A 35 -1.35 -2.89 15.55
N PHE A 36 -0.07 -3.22 15.41
CA PHE A 36 0.57 -4.30 16.16
C PHE A 36 1.79 -3.81 16.93
N ILE A 37 1.80 -4.01 18.24
CA ILE A 37 2.92 -3.67 19.13
C ILE A 37 4.08 -4.62 18.85
N THR A 38 5.17 -4.07 18.33
CA THR A 38 6.43 -4.78 18.05
C THR A 38 7.26 -4.94 19.31
N LYS A 39 8.24 -5.86 19.30
CA LYS A 39 9.11 -6.14 20.47
C LYS A 39 9.98 -4.93 20.89
N GLY A 40 10.08 -3.89 20.05
CA GLY A 40 10.88 -2.68 20.28
C GLY A 40 10.06 -1.43 20.59
N PHE A 41 8.85 -1.57 21.15
CA PHE A 41 7.97 -0.46 21.57
C PHE A 41 7.45 0.47 20.45
N GLY A 42 7.49 0.02 19.19
CA GLY A 42 6.82 0.67 18.06
C GLY A 42 5.55 -0.07 17.62
N VAL A 43 4.64 0.64 16.96
CA VAL A 43 3.42 0.08 16.38
C VAL A 43 3.61 -0.10 14.86
N SER A 44 3.49 -1.34 14.40
CA SER A 44 3.45 -1.67 12.97
C SER A 44 2.02 -1.53 12.47
N ILE A 45 1.81 -0.73 11.42
CA ILE A 45 0.49 -0.49 10.83
C ILE A 45 0.31 -1.39 9.63
N HIS A 46 -0.74 -2.22 9.68
CA HIS A 46 -1.13 -3.11 8.60
C HIS A 46 -2.53 -2.73 8.11
N ARG A 47 -2.84 -3.11 6.87
CA ARG A 47 -4.24 -3.23 6.46
C ARG A 47 -4.93 -4.31 7.29
N ALA A 48 -6.21 -4.11 7.58
CA ALA A 48 -7.01 -5.04 8.37
C ALA A 48 -7.15 -6.42 7.70
N ASP A 49 -7.09 -6.46 6.36
CA ASP A 49 -7.15 -7.68 5.55
C ASP A 49 -5.77 -8.25 5.18
N CYS A 50 -4.69 -7.73 5.78
CA CYS A 50 -3.34 -8.20 5.50
C CYS A 50 -3.17 -9.66 5.97
N PRO A 51 -2.70 -10.60 5.11
CA PRO A 51 -2.47 -11.99 5.51
C PRO A 51 -1.49 -12.13 6.69
N ASN A 52 -0.48 -11.26 6.74
CA ASN A 52 0.49 -11.24 7.83
C ASN A 52 -0.07 -10.67 9.15
N ALA A 53 -1.28 -10.11 9.13
CA ALA A 53 -2.01 -9.62 10.30
C ALA A 53 -3.15 -10.55 10.73
N GLN A 54 -3.34 -11.71 10.08
CA GLN A 54 -4.40 -12.68 10.43
C GLN A 54 -4.25 -13.27 11.84
N SER A 55 -3.04 -13.29 12.40
CA SER A 55 -2.78 -13.69 13.78
C SER A 55 -3.39 -12.75 14.83
N ARG A 56 -4.13 -11.71 14.40
CA ARG A 56 -5.02 -10.92 15.24
C ARG A 56 -6.05 -11.74 16.01
N GLU A 57 -6.46 -12.88 15.47
CA GLU A 57 -7.40 -13.78 16.13
C GLU A 57 -6.72 -14.72 17.14
N ASP A 58 -5.38 -14.81 17.18
CA ASP A 58 -4.67 -15.63 18.17
C ASP A 58 -4.77 -14.98 19.56
N PRO A 59 -5.44 -15.62 20.55
CA PRO A 59 -5.59 -15.07 21.89
C PRO A 59 -4.26 -14.76 22.58
N ARG A 60 -3.18 -15.47 22.22
CA ARG A 60 -1.84 -15.27 22.77
C ARG A 60 -1.22 -13.93 22.34
N GLN A 61 -1.70 -13.35 21.25
CA GLN A 61 -1.21 -12.07 20.72
C GLN A 61 -2.20 -10.92 20.94
N ALA A 62 -3.39 -11.19 21.48
CA ALA A 62 -4.47 -10.21 21.63
C ALA A 62 -4.03 -8.90 22.30
N ALA A 63 -3.23 -8.99 23.37
CA ALA A 63 -2.71 -7.84 24.10
C ALA A 63 -1.75 -6.93 23.29
N ARG A 64 -1.28 -7.40 22.12
CA ARG A 64 -0.37 -6.65 21.24
C ARG A 64 -1.09 -5.97 20.07
N TRP A 65 -2.38 -6.21 19.90
CA TRP A 65 -3.17 -5.56 18.86
C TRP A 65 -3.83 -4.31 19.41
N VAL A 66 -3.62 -3.19 18.73
CA VAL A 66 -4.15 -1.88 19.13
C VAL A 66 -5.03 -1.30 18.04
N ARG A 67 -6.05 -0.56 18.47
CA ARG A 67 -6.91 0.19 17.55
C ARG A 67 -6.16 1.42 17.06
N VAL A 68 -6.24 1.64 15.76
CA VAL A 68 -5.60 2.75 15.07
C VAL A 68 -6.57 3.32 14.05
N ARG A 69 -6.41 4.60 13.73
CA ARG A 69 -7.21 5.28 12.70
C ARG A 69 -6.37 6.30 11.97
N TRP A 70 -6.76 6.61 10.74
CA TRP A 70 -6.17 7.72 10.00
C TRP A 70 -6.50 9.07 10.68
N ALA A 71 -5.53 9.98 10.62
CA ALA A 71 -5.72 11.38 10.95
C ALA A 71 -6.48 12.07 9.79
N THR A 72 -7.26 13.10 10.11
CA THR A 72 -8.14 13.80 9.16
C THR A 72 -7.41 14.72 8.18
N GLN A 73 -6.19 15.12 8.48
CA GLN A 73 -5.36 15.96 7.60
C GLN A 73 -3.92 15.51 7.70
N GLU A 74 -3.44 14.87 6.64
CA GLU A 74 -2.03 14.83 6.34
C GLU A 74 -1.82 15.17 4.86
N GLU A 75 -0.88 16.09 4.63
CA GLU A 75 -0.50 16.53 3.29
C GLU A 75 0.65 15.72 2.70
N GLN A 76 1.20 14.75 3.45
CA GLN A 76 2.31 13.95 2.97
C GLN A 76 1.85 12.76 2.11
N PRO A 77 2.53 12.48 0.99
CA PRO A 77 2.24 11.31 0.18
C PRO A 77 2.64 10.01 0.88
N PHE A 78 1.85 8.96 0.66
CA PHE A 78 2.11 7.61 1.14
C PHE A 78 2.65 6.75 0.00
N GLU A 79 3.67 5.94 0.29
CA GLU A 79 4.20 4.98 -0.68
C GLU A 79 3.36 3.71 -0.73
N THR A 80 3.04 3.28 -1.95
CA THR A 80 2.29 2.06 -2.21
C THR A 80 2.86 1.32 -3.42
N THR A 81 2.50 0.04 -3.54
CA THR A 81 2.92 -0.82 -4.64
C THR A 81 1.74 -1.49 -5.31
N LEU A 82 1.73 -1.45 -6.64
CA LEU A 82 0.87 -2.27 -7.47
C LEU A 82 1.70 -3.30 -8.24
N GLU A 83 1.19 -4.51 -8.30
CA GLU A 83 1.65 -5.57 -9.18
C GLU A 83 0.60 -5.75 -10.28
N LEU A 84 1.04 -5.62 -11.53
CA LEU A 84 0.23 -5.84 -12.71
C LEU A 84 0.53 -7.22 -13.29
N ASP A 85 -0.54 -7.96 -13.58
CA ASP A 85 -0.48 -9.19 -14.36
C ASP A 85 -0.81 -8.83 -15.81
N CYS A 86 0.07 -9.19 -16.75
CA CYS A 86 -0.04 -8.78 -18.15
C CYS A 86 0.12 -9.95 -19.12
N ILE A 87 -0.31 -9.75 -20.36
CA ILE A 87 0.09 -10.54 -21.53
C ILE A 87 1.30 -9.84 -22.17
N THR A 88 2.34 -10.61 -22.50
CA THR A 88 3.59 -10.06 -23.02
C THR A 88 3.36 -9.40 -24.38
N ARG A 89 3.82 -8.16 -24.51
CA ARG A 89 3.94 -7.48 -25.80
C ARG A 89 5.02 -6.41 -25.80
N ASP A 90 5.47 -6.07 -27.00
CA ASP A 90 6.34 -4.93 -27.23
C ASP A 90 5.68 -3.62 -26.78
N GLY A 91 6.47 -2.76 -26.15
CA GLY A 91 6.05 -1.45 -25.68
C GLY A 91 5.21 -1.45 -24.39
N LEU A 92 4.92 -2.60 -23.78
CA LEU A 92 4.06 -2.67 -22.58
C LEU A 92 4.58 -1.80 -21.42
N ILE A 93 5.89 -1.86 -21.13
CA ILE A 93 6.51 -1.05 -20.06
C ILE A 93 6.40 0.44 -20.38
N LEU A 94 6.57 0.82 -21.65
CA LEU A 94 6.47 2.22 -22.08
C LEU A 94 5.04 2.76 -21.88
N ASP A 95 4.03 1.99 -22.25
CA ASP A 95 2.63 2.38 -22.08
C ASP A 95 2.27 2.57 -20.60
N VAL A 96 2.76 1.66 -19.73
CA VAL A 96 2.60 1.78 -18.28
C VAL A 96 3.29 3.05 -17.75
N ALA A 97 4.52 3.33 -18.19
CA ALA A 97 5.25 4.54 -17.79
C ALA A 97 4.54 5.82 -18.25
N MET A 98 4.00 5.85 -19.48
CA MET A 98 3.22 6.98 -20.00
C MET A 98 1.93 7.20 -19.22
N ALA A 99 1.22 6.12 -18.86
CA ALA A 99 0.00 6.22 -18.07
C ALA A 99 0.26 6.81 -16.67
N LEU A 100 1.34 6.40 -16.01
CA LEU A 100 1.74 6.94 -14.70
C LEU A 100 2.16 8.41 -14.81
N SER A 101 2.93 8.76 -15.84
CA SER A 101 3.31 10.16 -16.12
C SER A 101 2.08 11.05 -16.33
N THR A 102 1.11 10.57 -17.12
CA THR A 102 -0.17 11.27 -17.36
C THR A 102 -1.00 11.38 -16.08
N ALA A 103 -0.94 10.38 -15.20
CA ALA A 103 -1.57 10.41 -13.89
C ALA A 103 -0.86 11.35 -12.90
N ARG A 104 0.31 11.90 -13.24
CA ARG A 104 1.13 12.80 -12.42
C ARG A 104 1.51 12.22 -11.06
N VAL A 105 1.64 10.90 -10.97
CA VAL A 105 2.12 10.24 -9.76
C VAL A 105 3.64 10.17 -9.74
N ARG A 106 4.24 10.34 -8.55
CA ARG A 106 5.68 10.18 -8.37
C ARG A 106 6.02 8.70 -8.28
N VAL A 107 6.60 8.16 -9.35
CA VAL A 107 7.08 6.77 -9.40
C VAL A 107 8.44 6.69 -8.69
N LYS A 108 8.56 5.75 -7.75
CA LYS A 108 9.80 5.45 -7.01
C LYS A 108 10.58 4.32 -7.65
N GLU A 109 9.87 3.31 -8.13
CA GLU A 109 10.45 2.17 -8.82
C GLU A 109 9.44 1.57 -9.77
N MET A 110 9.94 1.06 -10.88
CA MET A 110 9.19 0.24 -11.80
C MET A 110 10.10 -0.89 -12.28
N ASN A 111 9.61 -2.11 -12.16
CA ASN A 111 10.31 -3.30 -12.64
C ASN A 111 9.33 -4.13 -13.48
N GLY A 112 9.74 -4.49 -14.69
CA GLY A 112 9.00 -5.39 -15.56
C GLY A 112 9.82 -6.63 -15.87
N LYS A 113 9.16 -7.79 -15.88
CA LYS A 113 9.77 -9.06 -16.28
C LYS A 113 8.80 -9.91 -17.08
N ASP A 114 9.33 -10.59 -18.08
CA ASP A 114 8.60 -11.63 -18.78
C ASP A 114 8.59 -12.92 -17.97
N LEU A 115 7.49 -13.65 -18.12
CA LEU A 115 7.20 -14.92 -17.47
C LEU A 115 6.90 -15.96 -18.57
N PRO A 116 7.05 -17.26 -18.26
CA PRO A 116 6.66 -18.33 -19.18
C PRO A 116 5.20 -18.21 -19.63
N GLY A 117 4.91 -18.65 -20.87
CA GLY A 117 3.55 -18.68 -21.40
C GLY A 117 3.02 -17.35 -21.94
N GLY A 118 3.91 -16.44 -22.36
CA GLY A 118 3.51 -15.15 -22.96
C GLY A 118 2.87 -14.21 -21.95
N ARG A 119 3.33 -14.27 -20.69
CA ARG A 119 2.86 -13.41 -19.59
C ARG A 119 3.98 -12.50 -19.15
N SER A 120 3.65 -11.33 -18.64
CA SER A 120 4.62 -10.44 -18.00
C SER A 120 4.06 -9.96 -16.67
N ALA A 121 4.94 -9.64 -15.74
CA ALA A 121 4.58 -9.00 -14.48
C ALA A 121 5.30 -7.65 -14.39
N ILE A 122 4.57 -6.63 -13.96
CA ILE A 122 5.12 -5.29 -13.73
C ILE A 122 4.83 -4.88 -12.29
N THR A 123 5.87 -4.59 -11.52
CA THR A 123 5.77 -4.07 -10.16
C THR A 123 6.09 -2.59 -10.17
N ILE A 124 5.21 -1.78 -9.58
CA ILE A 124 5.28 -0.32 -9.60
C ILE A 124 5.16 0.17 -8.17
N ARG A 125 6.20 0.84 -7.66
CA ARG A 125 6.15 1.56 -6.39
C ARG A 125 6.02 3.05 -6.66
N PHE A 126 5.02 3.68 -6.06
CA PHE A 126 4.69 5.09 -6.31
C PHE A 126 4.02 5.72 -5.10
N GLU A 127 3.91 7.04 -5.14
CA GLU A 127 3.26 7.84 -4.10
C GLU A 127 1.80 8.14 -4.44
N VAL A 128 0.94 8.07 -3.42
CA VAL A 128 -0.48 8.47 -3.47
C VAL A 128 -0.87 9.18 -2.18
N LYS A 129 -1.88 10.06 -2.25
CA LYS A 129 -2.46 10.72 -1.08
C LYS A 129 -3.44 9.84 -0.32
N ASP A 130 -4.20 8.99 -1.02
CA ASP A 130 -5.28 8.19 -0.46
C ASP A 130 -5.65 7.00 -1.37
N VAL A 131 -6.57 6.16 -0.88
CA VAL A 131 -7.14 5.03 -1.65
C VAL A 131 -7.85 5.51 -2.92
N ALA A 132 -8.44 6.71 -2.94
CA ALA A 132 -9.17 7.21 -4.11
C ALA A 132 -8.22 7.51 -5.28
N GLU A 133 -7.07 8.14 -5.01
CA GLU A 133 -6.02 8.35 -6.01
C GLU A 133 -5.39 7.03 -6.46
N LEU A 134 -5.14 6.10 -5.52
CA LEU A 134 -4.67 4.76 -5.85
C LEU A 134 -5.61 4.04 -6.82
N GLU A 135 -6.92 4.01 -6.54
CA GLU A 135 -7.90 3.35 -7.42
C GLU A 135 -8.04 4.07 -8.77
N SER A 136 -7.89 5.40 -8.80
CA SER A 136 -7.84 6.16 -10.06
C SER A 136 -6.64 5.76 -10.93
N VAL A 137 -5.46 5.66 -10.34
CA VAL A 137 -4.24 5.19 -11.02
C VAL A 137 -4.39 3.74 -11.47
N ARG A 138 -4.89 2.86 -10.59
CA ARG A 138 -5.14 1.45 -10.87
C ARG A 138 -6.10 1.28 -12.06
N THR A 139 -7.18 2.04 -12.09
CA THR A 139 -8.15 2.01 -13.20
C THR A 139 -7.50 2.41 -14.52
N LYS A 140 -6.67 3.47 -14.53
CA LYS A 140 -5.93 3.88 -15.74
C LYS A 140 -4.98 2.79 -16.22
N LEU A 141 -4.28 2.11 -15.31
CA LEU A 141 -3.37 1.01 -15.63
C LEU A 141 -4.12 -0.21 -16.19
N LEU A 142 -5.26 -0.56 -15.62
CA LEU A 142 -6.10 -1.67 -16.10
C LEU A 142 -6.72 -1.41 -17.48
N ASN A 143 -6.85 -0.15 -17.89
CA ASN A 143 -7.34 0.21 -19.23
C ASN A 143 -6.26 0.10 -20.32
N ILE A 144 -5.00 -0.14 -19.96
CA ILE A 144 -3.93 -0.38 -20.92
C ILE A 144 -4.14 -1.76 -21.55
N ARG A 145 -4.13 -1.83 -22.88
CA ARG A 145 -4.23 -3.10 -23.60
C ARG A 145 -3.16 -4.07 -23.10
N ASP A 146 -3.58 -5.30 -22.84
CA ASP A 146 -2.77 -6.42 -22.38
C ASP A 146 -2.39 -6.39 -20.89
N VAL A 147 -2.89 -5.42 -20.12
CA VAL A 147 -2.94 -5.51 -18.64
C VAL A 147 -4.23 -6.25 -18.26
N VAL A 148 -4.10 -7.42 -17.63
CA VAL A 148 -5.25 -8.30 -17.34
C VAL A 148 -5.66 -8.30 -15.88
N GLY A 149 -4.77 -7.84 -14.98
CA GLY A 149 -5.05 -7.82 -13.55
C GLY A 149 -4.14 -6.87 -12.80
N SER A 150 -4.57 -6.49 -11.61
CA SER A 150 -3.75 -5.73 -10.68
C SER A 150 -4.08 -6.09 -9.24
N ARG A 151 -3.04 -6.16 -8.42
CA ARG A 151 -3.13 -6.37 -6.97
C ARG A 151 -2.20 -5.43 -6.22
N ARG A 152 -2.52 -5.18 -4.96
CA ARG A 152 -1.61 -4.47 -4.04
C ARG A 152 -0.41 -5.37 -3.74
N GLY A 153 0.78 -4.86 -4.01
CA GLY A 153 2.05 -5.55 -3.80
C GLY A 153 2.71 -5.21 -2.46
N GLN A 154 3.86 -5.84 -2.25
CA GLN A 154 4.70 -5.64 -1.06
C GLN A 154 5.94 -4.80 -1.41
N ASN A 155 6.47 -4.08 -0.41
CA ASN A 155 7.72 -3.30 -0.48
C ASN A 155 8.92 -4.02 0.15
#